data_AF-A0A9C7QVG7-F1
#
_entry.id   AF-A0A9C7QVG7-F1
#
_cell.length_a   1.000
_cell.length_b   1.000
_cell.length_c   1.000
_cell.angle_alpha   90.00
_cell.angle_beta   90.00
_cell.angle_gamma   90.00
#
_symmetry.space_group_name_H-M   'P 1'
#
loop_
_entity.id
_entity.type
_entity.pdbx_description
1 polymer ?
#
loop_
_entity_poly.entity_id
_entity_poly.type
_entity_poly.pdbx_seq_one_letter_code
_entity_poly.pdbx_strand_id
1 'polypeptide(L)'
;MNKLEIYIKMFGLVLPYVRSIQLQNSWVKLRDVSCYLETELIHNLPESLMCNSMTEHDVWFLNNQAKYYFEKCNDDISPNYNQHVYYIGELFKITPDELRPKLTWAGP
;
A
#
# COMPACT_ATOMS: atom_id res chain seq x y z
N MET A 1 15.22 -4.35 -1.41
CA MET A 1 14.96 -2.94 -1.03
C MET A 1 14.78 -2.87 0.46
N ASN A 2 15.12 -1.77 1.11
CA ASN A 2 14.77 -1.57 2.51
C ASN A 2 13.30 -1.08 2.65
N LYS A 3 12.79 -1.09 3.88
CA LYS A 3 11.41 -0.70 4.19
C LYS A 3 11.05 0.70 3.68
N LEU A 4 11.90 1.69 3.97
CA LEU A 4 11.67 3.09 3.61
C LEU A 4 11.63 3.28 2.09
N GLU A 5 12.54 2.63 1.35
CA GLU A 5 12.54 2.62 -0.11
C GLU A 5 11.23 2.10 -0.68
N ILE A 6 10.68 1.02 -0.10
CA ILE A 6 9.42 0.44 -0.54
C ILE A 6 8.27 1.43 -0.29
N TYR A 7 8.16 2.01 0.91
CA TYR A 7 7.11 2.98 1.21
C TYR A 7 7.20 4.24 0.34
N ILE A 8 8.41 4.78 0.14
CA ILE A 8 8.61 5.93 -0.76
C ILE A 8 8.16 5.58 -2.20
N LYS A 9 8.47 4.38 -2.68
CA LYS A 9 8.01 3.93 -4.00
C LYS A 9 6.49 3.76 -4.06
N MET A 10 5.85 3.28 -2.99
CA MET A 10 4.38 3.23 -2.90
C MET A 10 3.77 4.64 -2.97
N PHE A 11 4.29 5.61 -2.22
CA PHE A 11 3.88 7.03 -2.36
C PHE A 11 4.09 7.56 -3.78
N GLY A 12 5.21 7.19 -4.40
CA GLY A 12 5.56 7.56 -5.78
C GLY A 12 4.58 7.05 -6.83
N LEU A 13 3.82 5.99 -6.54
CA LEU A 13 2.74 5.51 -7.41
C LEU A 13 1.42 6.25 -7.12
N VAL A 14 1.04 6.31 -5.83
CA VAL A 14 -0.26 6.81 -5.42
C VAL A 14 -0.40 8.31 -5.69
N LEU A 15 0.58 9.13 -5.28
CA LEU A 15 0.42 10.59 -5.33
C LEU A 15 0.25 11.12 -6.76
N PRO A 16 1.04 10.70 -7.76
CA PRO A 16 0.81 11.10 -9.15
C PRO A 16 -0.50 10.57 -9.72
N TYR A 17 -0.90 9.34 -9.35
CA TYR A 17 -2.15 8.75 -9.79
C TYR A 17 -3.36 9.52 -9.27
N VAL A 18 -3.43 9.78 -7.97
CA VAL A 18 -4.48 10.58 -7.33
C VAL A 18 -4.55 11.97 -7.96
N ARG A 19 -3.41 12.64 -8.16
CA ARG A 19 -3.36 13.94 -8.86
C ARG A 19 -3.97 13.84 -10.27
N SER A 20 -3.66 12.79 -11.02
CA SER A 20 -4.21 12.57 -12.37
C SER A 20 -5.72 12.43 -12.37
N ILE A 21 -6.28 11.65 -11.43
CA ILE A 21 -7.73 11.47 -11.27
C ILE A 21 -8.41 12.79 -10.86
N GLN A 22 -7.79 13.58 -9.98
CA GLN A 22 -8.35 14.86 -9.54
C GLN A 22 -8.49 15.90 -10.67
N LEU A 23 -7.66 15.80 -11.72
CA LEU A 23 -7.74 16.63 -12.93
C LEU A 23 -8.88 16.21 -13.87
N GLN A 24 -9.51 15.05 -13.66
CA GLN A 24 -10.61 14.58 -14.47
C GLN A 24 -11.92 15.29 -14.10
N ASN A 25 -12.89 15.19 -15.02
CA ASN A 25 -14.24 15.71 -14.79
C ASN A 25 -14.96 14.97 -13.65
N SER A 26 -16.02 15.58 -13.12
CA SER A 26 -16.76 15.05 -11.96
C SER A 26 -17.38 13.67 -12.20
N TRP A 27 -17.72 13.31 -13.44
CA TRP A 27 -18.29 12.00 -13.76
C TRP A 27 -17.29 10.87 -13.61
N VAL A 28 -16.03 11.09 -14.01
CA VAL A 28 -14.94 10.13 -13.80
C VAL A 28 -14.71 9.95 -12.31
N LYS A 29 -14.55 11.05 -11.57
CA LYS A 29 -14.28 11.02 -10.13
C LYS A 29 -15.37 10.33 -9.31
N LEU A 30 -16.63 10.46 -9.70
CA LEU A 30 -17.75 9.81 -9.01
C LEU A 30 -17.74 8.27 -9.17
N ARG A 31 -17.19 7.76 -10.28
CA ARG A 31 -17.12 6.33 -10.59
C ARG A 31 -15.79 5.68 -10.21
N ASP A 32 -14.79 6.50 -9.90
CA ASP A 32 -13.44 6.06 -9.59
C ASP A 32 -13.37 5.53 -8.15
N VAL A 33 -13.23 4.22 -8.00
CA VAL A 33 -13.03 3.56 -6.70
C VAL A 33 -11.55 3.39 -6.36
N SER A 34 -10.68 3.44 -7.37
CA SER A 34 -9.24 3.24 -7.22
C SER A 34 -8.61 4.34 -6.39
N CYS A 35 -8.98 5.62 -6.54
CA CYS A 35 -8.40 6.70 -5.73
C CYS A 35 -8.62 6.46 -4.23
N TYR A 36 -9.79 5.94 -3.84
CA TYR A 36 -10.04 5.54 -2.46
C TYR A 36 -9.10 4.41 -2.03
N LEU A 37 -9.04 3.31 -2.79
CA LEU A 37 -8.20 2.15 -2.44
C LEU A 37 -6.69 2.51 -2.37
N GLU A 38 -6.20 3.30 -3.32
CA GLU A 38 -4.82 3.77 -3.37
C GLU A 38 -4.46 4.63 -2.15
N THR A 39 -5.34 5.55 -1.77
CA THR A 39 -5.13 6.40 -0.58
C THR A 39 -5.32 5.64 0.72
N GLU A 40 -6.29 4.73 0.79
CA GLU A 40 -6.53 3.83 1.92
C GLU A 40 -5.29 3.00 2.21
N LEU A 41 -4.59 2.53 1.17
CA LEU A 41 -3.34 1.79 1.32
C LEU A 41 -2.24 2.62 2.00
N ILE A 42 -2.05 3.89 1.61
CA ILE A 42 -0.86 4.65 2.04
C ILE A 42 -1.08 5.63 3.20
N HIS A 43 -2.31 5.92 3.60
CA HIS A 43 -2.58 7.07 4.47
C HIS A 43 -1.91 7.01 5.86
N ASN A 44 -1.61 5.81 6.38
CA ASN A 44 -0.91 5.65 7.67
C ASN A 44 0.60 5.39 7.53
N LEU A 45 1.11 5.19 6.31
CA LEU A 45 2.55 5.00 6.09
C LEU A 45 3.46 6.15 6.57
N PRO A 46 3.02 7.42 6.68
CA PRO A 46 3.88 8.48 7.20
C PRO A 46 4.42 8.20 8.62
N GLU A 47 3.65 7.51 9.47
CA GLU A 47 4.12 7.12 10.80
C GLU A 47 5.30 6.14 10.72
N SER A 48 5.20 5.16 9.82
CA SER A 48 6.24 4.17 9.59
C SER A 48 7.53 4.73 8.96
N LEU A 49 7.48 5.91 8.33
CA LEU A 49 8.66 6.56 7.75
C LEU A 49 9.60 7.16 8.80
N MET A 50 9.12 7.37 10.04
CA MET A 50 9.92 7.96 11.12
C MET A 50 10.90 6.98 11.77
N CYS A 51 10.78 5.68 11.46
CA CYS A 51 11.64 4.62 11.97
C CYS A 51 12.12 3.74 10.81
N ASN A 52 13.44 3.53 10.70
CA ASN A 52 14.01 2.71 9.62
C ASN A 52 13.69 1.22 9.81
N SER A 53 13.66 0.74 11.04
CA SER A 53 13.36 -0.66 11.37
C SER A 53 11.87 -0.95 11.24
N MET A 54 11.52 -2.20 10.92
CA MET A 54 10.15 -2.70 11.01
C MET A 54 9.63 -2.60 12.45
N THR A 55 8.41 -2.11 12.63
CA THR A 55 7.74 -1.97 13.93
C THR A 55 6.41 -2.72 13.95
N GLU A 56 5.72 -2.72 15.10
CA GLU A 56 4.37 -3.27 15.18
C GLU A 56 3.36 -2.51 14.29
N HIS A 57 3.57 -1.21 14.07
CA HIS A 57 2.75 -0.43 13.15
C HIS A 57 2.89 -0.96 11.71
N ASP A 58 4.10 -1.36 11.28
CA ASP A 58 4.31 -1.97 9.97
C ASP A 58 3.58 -3.31 9.83
N VAL A 59 3.57 -4.13 10.89
CA VAL A 59 2.80 -5.38 10.91
C VAL A 59 1.29 -5.10 10.86
N TRP A 60 0.82 -4.09 11.57
CA TRP A 60 -0.58 -3.67 11.53
C TRP A 60 -0.97 -3.22 10.11
N PHE A 61 -0.13 -2.41 9.45
CA PHE A 61 -0.31 -2.04 8.04
C PHE A 61 -0.42 -3.28 7.14
N LEU A 62 0.48 -4.26 7.30
CA LEU A 62 0.46 -5.49 6.50
C LEU A 62 -0.82 -6.31 6.71
N ASN A 63 -1.29 -6.42 7.95
CA ASN A 63 -2.48 -7.21 8.30
C ASN A 63 -3.80 -6.53 7.91
N ASN A 64 -3.83 -5.20 7.81
CA ASN A 64 -5.06 -4.44 7.60
C ASN A 64 -5.07 -3.79 6.22
N GLN A 65 -4.27 -2.75 6.00
CA GLN A 65 -4.32 -1.93 4.79
C GLN A 65 -3.81 -2.69 3.56
N ALA A 66 -2.67 -3.37 3.67
CA ALA A 66 -2.11 -4.15 2.58
C ALA A 66 -3.03 -5.32 2.19
N LYS A 67 -3.57 -6.02 3.18
CA LYS A 67 -4.54 -7.10 2.98
C LYS A 67 -5.82 -6.61 2.32
N TYR A 68 -6.39 -5.52 2.84
CA TYR A 68 -7.61 -4.93 2.28
C TYR A 68 -7.41 -4.52 0.82
N TYR A 69 -6.29 -3.87 0.51
CA TYR A 69 -5.96 -3.51 -0.87
C TYR A 69 -5.81 -4.76 -1.76
N PHE A 70 -5.11 -5.79 -1.30
CA PHE A 70 -4.95 -7.05 -2.04
C PHE A 70 -6.28 -7.73 -2.35
N GLU A 71 -7.23 -7.74 -1.41
CA GLU A 71 -8.52 -8.41 -1.54
C GLU A 71 -9.58 -7.59 -2.29
N LYS A 72 -9.49 -6.25 -2.28
CA LYS A 72 -10.53 -5.35 -2.82
C LYS A 72 -10.13 -4.63 -4.10
N CYS A 73 -8.85 -4.63 -4.45
CA CYS A 73 -8.34 -4.05 -5.68
C CYS A 73 -7.96 -5.16 -6.67
N ASN A 74 -7.78 -4.77 -7.93
CA ASN A 74 -7.21 -5.58 -9.00
C ASN A 74 -6.70 -4.64 -10.11
N ASP A 75 -6.13 -5.20 -11.17
CA ASP A 75 -5.57 -4.47 -12.31
C ASP A 75 -6.62 -3.81 -13.21
N ASP A 76 -7.88 -4.27 -13.19
CA ASP A 76 -9.01 -3.58 -13.82
C ASP A 76 -9.42 -2.31 -13.05
N ILE A 77 -9.25 -2.30 -11.73
CA ILE A 77 -9.61 -1.17 -10.85
C ILE A 77 -8.47 -0.14 -10.82
N SER A 78 -7.24 -0.55 -10.52
CA SER A 78 -6.09 0.35 -10.43
C SER A 78 -4.94 -0.12 -11.31
N PRO A 79 -4.36 0.77 -12.13
CA PRO A 79 -3.16 0.44 -12.90
C PRO A 79 -1.93 0.18 -12.01
N ASN A 80 -1.96 0.62 -10.75
CA ASN A 80 -0.86 0.43 -9.80
C ASN A 80 -0.93 -0.91 -9.05
N TYR A 81 -2.03 -1.68 -9.20
CA TYR A 81 -2.30 -2.87 -8.37
C TYR A 81 -1.13 -3.86 -8.34
N ASN A 82 -0.70 -4.34 -9.51
CA ASN A 82 0.37 -5.33 -9.61
C ASN A 82 1.68 -4.85 -8.98
N GLN A 83 1.99 -3.56 -9.11
CA GLN A 83 3.20 -3.00 -8.55
C GLN A 83 3.11 -2.83 -7.02
N HIS A 84 1.94 -2.48 -6.49
CA HIS A 84 1.68 -2.48 -5.05
C HIS A 84 1.74 -3.88 -4.45
N VAL A 85 1.14 -4.88 -5.12
CA VAL A 85 1.20 -6.29 -4.71
C VAL A 85 2.66 -6.77 -4.61
N TYR A 86 3.48 -6.44 -5.61
CA TYR A 86 4.92 -6.71 -5.55
C TYR A 86 5.60 -6.06 -4.34
N TYR A 87 5.33 -4.78 -4.07
CA TYR A 87 5.90 -4.07 -2.92
C TYR A 87 5.44 -4.64 -1.57
N ILE A 88 4.18 -5.05 -1.46
CA ILE A 88 3.66 -5.74 -0.27
C ILE A 88 4.42 -7.05 -0.08
N GLY A 89 4.60 -7.86 -1.12
CA GLY A 89 5.39 -9.09 -1.04
C GLY A 89 6.84 -8.85 -0.59
N GLU A 90 7.47 -7.76 -1.02
CA GLU A 90 8.81 -7.37 -0.56
C GLU A 90 8.83 -7.01 0.94
N LEU A 91 7.78 -6.35 1.47
CA LEU A 91 7.66 -6.05 2.90
C LEU A 91 7.53 -7.32 3.73
N PHE A 92 6.75 -8.30 3.27
CA PHE A 92 6.65 -9.61 3.93
C PHE A 92 8.01 -10.30 4.03
N LYS A 93 8.81 -10.28 2.96
CA LYS A 93 10.15 -10.91 2.93
C LYS A 93 11.09 -10.29 3.96
N ILE A 94 11.08 -8.96 4.11
CA ILE A 94 11.97 -8.23 5.02
C ILE A 94 11.43 -8.10 6.45
N THR A 95 10.26 -8.66 6.75
CA THR A 95 9.72 -8.67 8.12
C THR A 95 10.63 -9.52 9.01
N PRO A 96 11.15 -8.98 10.13
CA PRO A 96 12.07 -9.69 11.01
C PRO A 96 11.38 -10.85 11.74
N ASP A 97 12.13 -11.88 12.08
CA ASP A 97 11.59 -13.12 12.67
C ASP A 97 10.81 -12.88 13.97
N GLU A 98 11.19 -11.87 14.75
CA GLU A 98 10.49 -11.45 15.97
C GLU A 98 9.07 -10.94 15.73
N LEU A 99 8.82 -10.37 14.54
CA LEU A 99 7.52 -9.81 14.14
C LEU A 99 6.70 -10.77 13.27
N ARG A 100 7.33 -11.73 12.58
CA ARG A 100 6.64 -12.70 11.71
C ARG A 100 5.47 -13.43 12.37
N PRO A 101 5.53 -13.88 13.64
CA PRO A 101 4.40 -14.53 14.31
C PRO A 101 3.16 -13.65 14.47
N LYS A 102 3.28 -12.32 14.31
CA LYS A 102 2.17 -11.37 14.41
C LYS A 102 1.44 -11.16 13.07
N LEU A 103 1.96 -11.68 11.97
CA LEU A 103 1.27 -11.64 10.67
C LEU A 103 0.08 -12.61 10.69
N THR A 104 -1.09 -12.13 10.23
CA THR A 104 -2.35 -12.90 10.27
C THR A 104 -2.71 -13.54 8.93
N TRP A 105 -1.88 -13.34 7.90
CA TRP A 105 -2.03 -13.91 6.57
C TRP A 105 -0.67 -14.08 5.89
N ALA A 106 -0.63 -14.87 4.81
CA ALA A 106 0.62 -15.26 4.16
C ALA A 106 1.25 -14.16 3.27
N GLY A 107 0.52 -13.07 3.04
CA GLY A 107 0.85 -12.10 2.02
C GLY A 107 0.30 -12.49 0.64
N PRO A 108 0.53 -11.64 -0.37
CA PRO A 108 0.16 -11.89 -1.77
C PRO A 108 1.06 -12.92 -2.46
#